data_AF-A0AAW2VS20-F1
#
_entry.id   AF-A0AAW2VS20-F1
#
_cell.length_a   1.000
_cell.length_b   1.000
_cell.length_c   1.000
_cell.angle_alpha   90.00
_cell.angle_beta   90.00
_cell.angle_gamma   90.00
#
_symmetry.space_group_name_H-M   'P 1'
#
loop_
_entity.id
_entity.type
_entity.pdbx_description
1 polymer ?
#
loop_
_entity_poly.entity_id
_entity_poly.type
_entity_poly.pdbx_seq_one_letter_code
_entity_poly.pdbx_strand_id
1 'polypeptide(L)'
;MFSSTLTKNEDFLCPVDGSIMITASHLPYNRNGFKFFTDAGGLGKVEIKDILELAADMYQNFTDEGLREAQRKATQSVKRVDYMTVYDLVAAVRKAVGKRGHWRDFHIVVDAGNGAGGFFAVLEPLGAITSGSQFLEPDGLFPNHIPHPEDKEAIRAMAVLDNKADLGIIFDTDVDRYQLAGFFKFLTINMLVF
;
A
#
# COMPACT_ATOMS: atom_id res chain seq x y z
N MET A 1 -9.57 -10.13 -6.26
CA MET A 1 -10.49 -9.52 -5.28
C MET A 1 -9.59 -8.79 -4.30
N PHE A 2 -9.69 -7.46 -4.20
CA PHE A 2 -8.95 -6.71 -3.19
C PHE A 2 -9.41 -7.22 -1.83
N SER A 3 -8.53 -7.89 -1.11
CA SER A 3 -8.86 -8.45 0.20
C SER A 3 -8.63 -7.33 1.19
N SER A 4 -9.69 -6.56 1.50
CA SER A 4 -9.63 -5.61 2.60
C SER A 4 -9.20 -6.34 3.87
N THR A 5 -8.02 -6.02 4.39
CA THR A 5 -7.55 -6.58 5.66
C THR A 5 -8.31 -5.90 6.80
N LEU A 6 -9.56 -6.31 6.97
CA LEU A 6 -10.36 -5.98 8.14
C LEU A 6 -10.00 -7.02 9.20
N THR A 7 -9.27 -6.57 10.22
CA THR A 7 -8.77 -7.45 11.27
C THR A 7 -9.96 -7.91 12.12
N LYS A 8 -10.32 -9.20 12.01
CA LYS A 8 -11.43 -9.80 12.78
C LYS A 8 -11.09 -10.11 14.23
N ASN A 9 -9.84 -9.88 14.65
CA ASN A 9 -9.39 -10.22 15.99
C ASN A 9 -9.68 -9.06 16.95
N GLU A 10 -10.54 -9.34 17.94
CA GLU A 10 -10.95 -8.43 19.01
C GLU A 10 -9.76 -7.93 19.86
N ASP A 11 -8.67 -8.71 19.94
CA ASP A 11 -7.44 -8.35 20.67
C ASP A 11 -6.75 -7.11 20.05
N PHE A 12 -6.94 -6.88 18.75
CA PHE A 12 -6.38 -5.71 18.05
C PHE A 12 -7.30 -4.49 18.09
N LEU A 13 -8.44 -4.56 18.80
CA LEU A 13 -9.33 -3.42 19.07
C LEU A 13 -9.78 -2.68 17.80
N CYS A 14 -9.92 -3.37 16.67
CA CYS A 14 -10.38 -2.76 15.42
C CYS A 14 -11.36 -3.61 14.60
N PRO A 15 -12.42 -4.20 15.21
CA PRO A 15 -13.58 -4.56 14.42
C PRO A 15 -14.16 -3.26 13.85
N VAL A 16 -14.11 -3.09 12.53
CA VAL A 16 -14.66 -1.93 11.83
C VAL A 16 -15.58 -2.39 10.72
N ASP A 17 -16.66 -1.64 10.51
CA ASP A 17 -17.68 -1.96 9.49
C ASP A 17 -17.20 -1.64 8.07
N GLY A 18 -16.17 -0.81 7.95
CA GLY A 18 -15.55 -0.48 6.68
C GLY A 18 -14.23 0.27 6.85
N SER A 19 -13.53 0.44 5.73
CA SER A 19 -12.27 1.18 5.67
C SER A 19 -12.23 2.11 4.48
N ILE A 20 -11.43 3.16 4.63
CA ILE A 20 -11.15 4.13 3.58
C ILE A 20 -9.64 4.16 3.39
N MET A 21 -9.20 3.91 2.17
CA MET A 21 -7.81 4.14 1.76
C MET A 21 -7.72 5.46 1.02
N ILE A 22 -6.83 6.33 1.46
CA ILE A 22 -6.58 7.64 0.83
C ILE A 22 -5.40 7.47 -0.11
N THR A 23 -5.69 7.38 -1.41
CA THR A 23 -4.70 7.13 -2.45
C THR A 23 -5.28 7.44 -3.84
N ALA A 24 -4.41 7.88 -4.75
CA ALA A 24 -4.70 7.96 -6.18
C ALA A 24 -3.91 6.93 -7.01
N SER A 25 -3.43 5.85 -6.39
CA SER A 25 -2.54 4.86 -7.02
C SER A 25 -1.36 5.56 -7.69
N HIS A 26 -1.05 5.24 -8.93
CA HIS A 26 0.05 5.76 -9.73
C HIS A 26 -0.11 7.20 -10.23
N LEU A 27 -1.13 7.95 -9.79
CA LEU A 27 -1.32 9.34 -10.22
C LEU A 27 -0.30 10.28 -9.55
N PRO A 28 0.03 11.43 -10.19
CA PRO A 28 0.97 12.39 -9.64
C PRO A 28 0.52 12.97 -8.30
N TYR A 29 1.47 13.52 -7.53
CA TYR A 29 1.27 14.07 -6.18
C TYR A 29 0.13 15.08 -6.05
N ASN A 30 -0.27 15.74 -7.14
CA ASN A 30 -1.36 16.72 -7.19
C ASN A 30 -2.75 16.08 -7.41
N ARG A 31 -2.88 14.77 -7.22
CA ARG A 31 -4.12 14.00 -7.25
C ARG A 31 -4.23 13.15 -6.00
N ASN A 32 -5.45 12.98 -5.53
CA ASN A 32 -5.76 12.04 -4.45
C ASN A 32 -7.13 11.38 -4.73
N GLY A 33 -7.45 10.33 -3.98
CA GLY A 33 -8.68 9.58 -4.12
C GLY A 33 -9.03 8.84 -2.84
N PHE A 34 -10.27 8.35 -2.79
CA PHE A 34 -10.75 7.49 -1.72
C PHE A 34 -11.15 6.15 -2.31
N LYS A 35 -10.59 5.06 -1.80
CA LYS A 35 -11.07 3.69 -2.03
C LYS A 35 -11.82 3.23 -0.78
N PHE A 36 -13.02 2.68 -0.96
CA PHE A 36 -13.89 2.26 0.13
C PHE A 36 -13.99 0.74 0.15
N PHE A 37 -13.95 0.16 1.36
CA PHE A 37 -14.06 -1.27 1.57
C PHE A 37 -14.99 -1.59 2.75
N THR A 38 -15.63 -2.75 2.67
CA THR A 38 -16.41 -3.39 3.74
C THR A 38 -15.84 -4.78 3.98
N ASP A 39 -16.41 -5.55 4.92
CA ASP A 39 -16.03 -6.95 5.15
C ASP A 39 -16.28 -7.87 3.93
N ALA A 40 -17.16 -7.45 3.03
CA ALA A 40 -17.42 -8.09 1.73
C ALA A 40 -16.41 -7.71 0.63
N GLY A 41 -15.52 -6.74 0.89
CA GLY A 41 -14.50 -6.25 -0.06
C GLY A 41 -14.75 -4.82 -0.55
N GLY A 42 -14.10 -4.48 -1.67
CA GLY A 42 -14.16 -3.15 -2.26
C GLY A 42 -15.53 -2.82 -2.88
N LEU A 43 -15.95 -1.56 -2.75
CA LEU A 43 -17.24 -1.09 -3.25
C LEU A 43 -17.29 -0.92 -4.78
N GLY A 44 -18.46 -1.20 -5.36
CA GLY A 44 -18.73 -1.09 -6.79
C GLY A 44 -19.34 0.25 -7.20
N LYS A 45 -19.69 0.38 -8.48
CA LYS A 45 -20.19 1.64 -9.06
C LYS A 45 -21.50 2.12 -8.42
N VAL A 46 -22.37 1.20 -8.01
CA VAL A 46 -23.68 1.53 -7.44
C VAL A 46 -23.48 2.08 -6.04
N GLU A 47 -22.73 1.39 -5.19
CA GLU A 47 -22.45 1.81 -3.82
C GLU A 47 -21.66 3.13 -3.79
N ILE A 48 -20.69 3.30 -4.70
CA ILE A 48 -19.96 4.56 -4.83
C ILE A 48 -20.88 5.70 -5.26
N LYS A 49 -21.84 5.46 -6.15
CA LYS A 49 -22.82 6.47 -6.54
C LYS A 49 -23.65 6.91 -5.31
N ASP A 50 -24.12 5.96 -4.51
CA ASP A 50 -24.93 6.26 -3.32
C ASP A 50 -24.13 7.09 -2.30
N ILE A 51 -22.84 6.75 -2.07
CA ILE A 51 -21.94 7.53 -1.22
C ILE A 51 -21.79 8.96 -1.74
N LEU A 52 -21.63 9.15 -3.05
CA LEU A 52 -21.48 10.46 -3.66
C LEU A 52 -22.76 11.30 -3.54
N GLU A 53 -23.93 10.68 -3.73
CA GLU A 53 -25.23 11.36 -3.57
C GLU A 53 -25.46 11.79 -2.12
N LEU A 54 -25.16 10.92 -1.15
CA LEU A 54 -25.21 11.25 0.28
C LEU A 54 -24.25 12.38 0.64
N ALA A 55 -23.00 12.31 0.18
CA ALA A 55 -22.00 13.33 0.44
C ALA A 55 -22.42 14.69 -0.18
N ALA A 56 -23.00 14.68 -1.38
CA ALA A 56 -23.50 15.88 -2.02
C ALA A 56 -24.66 16.51 -1.25
N ASP A 57 -25.63 15.72 -0.80
CA ASP A 57 -26.74 16.21 0.03
C ASP A 57 -26.25 16.79 1.36
N MET A 58 -25.35 16.07 2.05
CA MET A 58 -24.71 16.55 3.27
C MET A 58 -23.97 17.87 3.05
N TYR A 59 -23.26 18.01 1.93
CA TYR A 59 -22.53 19.24 1.60
C TYR A 59 -23.48 20.42 1.34
N GLN A 60 -24.60 20.21 0.64
CA GLN A 60 -25.59 21.26 0.37
C GLN A 60 -26.29 21.73 1.65
N ASN A 61 -26.53 20.80 2.57
CA ASN A 61 -27.20 21.08 3.84
C ASN A 61 -26.22 21.40 4.99
N PHE A 62 -24.93 21.55 4.69
CA PHE A 62 -23.90 21.68 5.70
C PHE A 62 -23.94 23.06 6.37
N THR A 63 -23.98 23.09 7.69
CA THR A 63 -23.98 24.32 8.49
C THR A 63 -22.69 24.45 9.30
N ASP A 64 -22.32 25.68 9.66
CA ASP A 64 -21.17 25.93 10.55
C ASP A 64 -21.31 25.22 11.91
N GLU A 65 -22.56 25.08 12.38
CA GLU A 65 -22.85 24.32 13.60
C GLU A 65 -22.63 22.82 13.39
N GLY A 66 -23.08 22.27 12.26
CA GLY A 66 -22.82 20.90 11.85
C GLY A 66 -21.33 20.58 11.72
N LEU A 67 -20.53 21.52 11.19
CA LEU A 67 -19.07 21.38 11.12
C LEU A 67 -18.45 21.26 12.51
N ARG A 68 -18.80 22.17 13.43
CA ARG A 68 -18.28 22.17 14.80
C ARG A 68 -18.69 20.91 15.56
N GLU A 69 -19.90 20.42 15.35
CA GLU A 69 -20.36 19.16 15.95
C GLU A 69 -19.58 17.96 15.39
N ALA A 70 -19.39 17.88 14.07
CA ALA A 70 -18.61 16.82 13.43
C ALA A 70 -17.17 16.78 13.93
N GLN A 71 -16.52 17.95 14.03
CA GLN A 71 -15.15 18.07 14.58
C GLN A 71 -15.05 17.61 16.04
N ARG A 72 -16.05 17.95 16.86
CA ARG A 72 -16.16 17.49 18.25
C ARG A 72 -16.34 15.98 18.36
N LYS A 73 -17.15 15.36 17.49
CA LYS A 73 -17.32 13.91 17.46
C LYS A 73 -16.06 13.20 16.97
N ALA A 74 -15.41 13.74 15.94
CA ALA A 74 -14.19 13.16 15.37
C ALA A 74 -13.04 13.12 16.39
N THR A 75 -12.90 14.14 17.24
CA THR A 75 -11.86 14.19 18.29
C THR A 75 -12.07 13.17 19.41
N GLN A 76 -13.25 12.52 19.51
CA GLN A 76 -13.55 11.57 20.57
C GLN A 76 -13.18 10.11 20.24
N SER A 77 -12.81 9.78 19.00
CA SER A 77 -12.62 8.36 18.61
C SER A 77 -11.55 8.10 17.55
N VAL A 78 -10.39 8.76 17.64
CA VAL A 78 -9.23 8.41 16.79
C VAL A 78 -8.24 7.56 17.57
N LYS A 79 -7.95 6.37 17.06
CA LYS A 79 -6.90 5.50 17.57
C LYS A 79 -5.88 5.22 16.47
N ARG A 80 -4.61 5.53 16.73
CA ARG A 80 -3.51 5.10 15.86
C ARG A 80 -3.23 3.62 16.12
N VAL A 81 -3.17 2.84 15.04
CA VAL A 81 -2.88 1.40 15.09
C VAL A 81 -1.65 1.13 14.23
N ASP A 82 -0.71 0.37 14.77
CA ASP A 82 0.43 -0.14 14.01
C ASP A 82 0.04 -1.44 13.29
N TYR A 83 -0.58 -1.30 12.12
CA TYR A 83 -1.04 -2.45 11.32
C TYR A 83 0.09 -3.38 10.87
N MET A 84 1.34 -2.89 10.78
CA MET A 84 2.47 -3.73 10.37
C MET A 84 2.78 -4.80 11.41
N THR A 85 2.71 -4.45 12.69
CA THR A 85 2.86 -5.41 13.80
C THR A 85 1.67 -6.37 13.88
N VAL A 86 0.46 -5.92 13.54
CA VAL A 86 -0.76 -6.76 13.57
C VAL A 86 -0.77 -7.82 12.48
N TYR A 87 -0.38 -7.46 11.25
CA TYR A 87 -0.51 -8.35 10.10
C TYR A 87 0.59 -9.42 10.04
N ASP A 88 1.73 -9.20 10.72
CA ASP A 88 2.95 -10.03 10.62
C ASP A 88 3.21 -10.47 9.17
N LEU A 89 3.55 -9.48 8.33
CA LEU A 89 3.77 -9.69 6.90
C LEU A 89 4.85 -10.76 6.64
N VAL A 90 5.85 -10.87 7.53
CA VAL A 90 6.90 -11.90 7.43
C VAL A 90 6.28 -13.29 7.56
N ALA A 91 5.44 -13.51 8.57
CA ALA A 91 4.75 -14.79 8.76
C ALA A 91 3.79 -15.10 7.62
N ALA A 92 3.03 -14.10 7.14
CA ALA A 92 2.14 -14.25 5.99
C ALA A 92 2.90 -14.69 4.73
N VAL A 93 4.01 -14.02 4.41
CA VAL A 93 4.87 -14.38 3.27
C VAL A 93 5.44 -15.77 3.46
N ARG A 94 6.02 -16.09 4.64
CA ARG A 94 6.54 -17.45 4.96
C ARG A 94 5.50 -18.54 4.76
N LYS A 95 4.26 -18.29 5.19
CA LYS A 95 3.14 -19.21 5.01
C LYS A 95 2.81 -19.41 3.52
N ALA A 96 2.80 -18.35 2.73
CA ALA A 96 2.51 -18.40 1.30
C ALA A 96 3.59 -19.14 0.49
N VAL A 97 4.87 -18.88 0.78
CA VAL A 97 6.01 -19.51 0.07
C VAL A 97 6.36 -20.91 0.59
N GLY A 98 5.96 -21.23 1.82
CA GLY A 98 6.30 -22.48 2.49
C GLY A 98 7.81 -22.70 2.59
N LYS A 99 8.27 -23.93 2.31
CA LYS A 99 9.70 -24.31 2.39
C LYS A 99 10.60 -23.64 1.34
N ARG A 100 10.01 -22.92 0.37
CA ARG A 100 10.76 -22.15 -0.65
C ARG A 100 11.18 -20.76 -0.13
N GLY A 101 10.76 -20.38 1.07
CA GLY A 101 10.93 -19.04 1.65
C GLY A 101 12.27 -18.72 2.28
N HIS A 102 13.36 -19.36 1.87
CA HIS A 102 14.69 -18.99 2.33
C HIS A 102 15.39 -18.22 1.21
N TRP A 103 15.48 -16.90 1.39
CA TRP A 103 15.98 -15.97 0.38
C TRP A 103 17.42 -15.55 0.66
N ARG A 104 18.16 -16.36 1.44
CA ARG A 104 19.44 -16.04 2.09
C ARG A 104 20.56 -15.60 1.15
N ASP A 105 20.42 -15.85 -0.15
CA ASP A 105 21.41 -15.54 -1.18
C ASP A 105 20.86 -14.63 -2.30
N PHE A 106 19.62 -14.15 -2.18
CA PHE A 106 19.03 -13.27 -3.19
C PHE A 106 19.24 -11.80 -2.82
N HIS A 107 19.92 -11.07 -3.69
CA HIS A 107 20.02 -9.63 -3.64
C HIS A 107 18.83 -9.00 -4.35
N ILE A 108 17.90 -8.45 -3.58
CA ILE A 108 16.66 -7.85 -4.06
C ILE A 108 16.66 -6.37 -3.69
N VAL A 109 16.67 -5.49 -4.69
CA VAL A 109 16.52 -4.05 -4.48
C VAL A 109 15.06 -3.64 -4.67
N VAL A 110 14.59 -2.76 -3.79
CA VAL A 110 13.24 -2.21 -3.86
C VAL A 110 13.32 -0.73 -4.18
N ASP A 111 12.53 -0.30 -5.15
CA ASP A 111 12.20 1.10 -5.38
C ASP A 111 10.75 1.33 -4.92
N ALA A 112 10.59 2.10 -3.84
CA ALA A 112 9.26 2.44 -3.32
C ALA A 112 8.74 3.79 -3.82
N GLY A 113 9.50 4.53 -4.64
CA GLY A 113 9.10 5.82 -5.23
C GLY A 113 8.64 6.87 -4.22
N ASN A 114 9.06 6.79 -2.95
CA ASN A 114 8.53 7.57 -1.82
C ASN A 114 7.02 7.42 -1.56
N GLY A 115 6.43 6.31 -2.02
CA GLY A 115 5.08 5.87 -1.71
C GLY A 115 5.01 5.04 -0.43
N ALA A 116 3.92 4.30 -0.26
CA ALA A 116 3.71 3.45 0.91
C ALA A 116 4.59 2.20 0.91
N GLY A 117 5.32 1.88 -0.17
CA GLY A 117 6.15 0.67 -0.31
C GLY A 117 7.37 0.59 0.62
N GLY A 118 7.64 1.61 1.44
CA GLY A 118 8.76 1.60 2.40
C GLY A 118 8.74 0.44 3.41
N PHE A 119 7.59 -0.19 3.64
CA PHE A 119 7.44 -1.31 4.59
C PHE A 119 8.08 -2.63 4.12
N PHE A 120 8.69 -2.67 2.93
CA PHE A 120 9.36 -3.87 2.40
C PHE A 120 10.66 -4.29 3.11
N ALA A 121 10.98 -3.66 4.24
CA ALA A 121 11.88 -4.22 5.25
C ALA A 121 11.55 -5.68 5.64
N VAL A 122 10.35 -6.18 5.31
CA VAL A 122 9.96 -7.61 5.40
C VAL A 122 10.91 -8.58 4.67
N LEU A 123 11.60 -8.14 3.62
CA LEU A 123 12.49 -9.00 2.84
C LEU A 123 13.74 -9.42 3.62
N GLU A 124 14.29 -8.55 4.47
CA GLU A 124 15.47 -8.85 5.30
C GLU A 124 15.20 -9.99 6.30
N PRO A 125 14.11 -10.00 7.10
CA PRO A 125 13.72 -11.15 7.92
C PRO A 125 13.49 -12.46 7.16
N LEU A 126 13.26 -12.41 5.84
CA LEU A 126 13.15 -13.58 4.96
C LEU A 126 14.52 -14.07 4.45
N GLY A 127 15.57 -13.31 4.73
CA GLY A 127 16.97 -13.60 4.40
C GLY A 127 17.50 -12.86 3.17
N ALA A 128 16.69 -12.05 2.48
CA ALA A 128 17.16 -11.34 1.30
C ALA A 128 18.16 -10.24 1.67
N ILE A 129 19.10 -9.97 0.75
CA ILE A 129 19.97 -8.80 0.82
C ILE A 129 19.23 -7.65 0.13
N THR A 130 18.99 -6.55 0.83
CA THR A 130 18.20 -5.40 0.37
C THR A 130 19.02 -4.14 0.12
N SER A 131 20.34 -4.22 0.32
CA SER A 131 21.25 -3.08 0.13
C SER A 131 21.13 -2.51 -1.27
N GLY A 132 21.00 -1.19 -1.41
CA GLY A 132 20.78 -0.54 -2.71
C GLY A 132 19.31 -0.29 -3.05
N SER A 133 18.37 -0.65 -2.17
CA SER A 133 16.99 -0.18 -2.23
C SER A 133 16.92 1.34 -2.08
N GLN A 134 15.95 1.96 -2.74
CA GLN A 134 15.87 3.42 -2.91
C GLN A 134 14.46 3.93 -2.62
N PHE A 135 14.39 5.20 -2.24
CA PHE A 135 13.14 5.96 -2.08
C PHE A 135 12.14 5.32 -1.09
N LEU A 136 12.66 4.71 -0.03
CA LEU A 136 11.87 3.93 0.95
C LEU A 136 11.09 4.81 1.93
N GLU A 137 11.53 6.05 2.18
CA GLU A 137 10.85 6.95 3.11
C GLU A 137 9.65 7.62 2.43
N PRO A 138 8.41 7.45 2.94
CA PRO A 138 7.23 8.10 2.36
C PRO A 138 7.31 9.62 2.50
N ASP A 139 7.10 10.33 1.38
CA ASP A 139 7.15 11.81 1.34
C ASP A 139 5.87 12.42 0.73
N GLY A 140 5.17 11.67 -0.11
CA GLY A 140 3.91 12.10 -0.73
C GLY A 140 4.06 13.11 -1.87
N LEU A 141 5.24 13.73 -2.07
CA LEU A 141 5.54 14.57 -3.23
C LEU A 141 6.25 13.81 -4.37
N PHE A 142 6.69 12.58 -4.11
CA PHE A 142 7.39 11.71 -5.06
C PHE A 142 8.53 12.43 -5.82
N PRO A 143 9.54 12.96 -5.10
CA PRO A 143 10.53 13.88 -5.68
C PRO A 143 11.45 13.26 -6.73
N ASN A 144 11.51 11.93 -6.81
CA ASN A 144 12.46 11.21 -7.66
C ASN A 144 11.85 10.83 -9.02
N HIS A 145 10.66 10.24 -8.99
CA HIS A 145 9.87 9.91 -10.18
C HIS A 145 8.41 9.68 -9.78
N ILE A 146 7.51 9.62 -10.76
CA ILE A 146 6.14 9.19 -10.52
C ILE A 146 6.19 7.71 -10.11
N PRO A 147 5.52 7.30 -9.02
CA PRO A 147 5.46 5.92 -8.55
C PRO A 147 4.52 5.12 -9.45
N HIS A 148 4.99 4.83 -10.66
CA HIS A 148 4.28 4.09 -11.69
C HIS A 148 5.14 2.90 -12.14
N PRO A 149 4.79 1.66 -11.79
CA PRO A 149 5.67 0.50 -12.01
C PRO A 149 5.88 0.16 -13.49
N GLU A 150 5.02 0.64 -14.40
CA GLU A 150 5.22 0.49 -15.86
C GLU A 150 5.93 1.69 -16.52
N ASP A 151 6.27 2.74 -15.75
CA ASP A 151 6.96 3.90 -16.31
C ASP A 151 8.43 3.58 -16.60
N LYS A 152 8.89 3.96 -17.80
CA LYS A 152 10.23 3.59 -18.26
C LYS A 152 11.33 4.31 -17.49
N GLU A 153 11.10 5.55 -17.07
CA GLU A 153 12.09 6.30 -16.29
C GLU A 153 12.16 5.75 -14.86
N ALA A 154 11.02 5.41 -14.27
CA ALA A 154 10.94 4.74 -12.98
C ALA A 154 11.66 3.38 -13.00
N ILE A 155 11.43 2.54 -14.02
CA ILE A 155 12.14 1.26 -14.19
C ILE A 155 13.64 1.47 -14.42
N ARG A 156 14.04 2.52 -15.16
CA ARG A 156 15.46 2.85 -15.37
C ARG A 156 16.14 3.36 -14.11
N ALA A 157 15.41 4.08 -13.26
CA ALA A 157 15.89 4.58 -11.98
C ALA A 157 16.20 3.44 -11.00
N MET A 158 15.57 2.26 -11.18
CA MET A 158 15.87 1.09 -10.36
C MET A 158 17.35 0.71 -10.47
N ALA A 159 18.06 0.82 -9.36
CA ALA A 159 19.50 0.59 -9.28
C ALA A 159 19.92 -0.90 -9.31
N VAL A 160 19.22 -1.74 -10.09
CA VAL A 160 19.49 -3.19 -10.21
C VAL A 160 20.89 -3.45 -10.77
N LEU A 161 21.23 -2.82 -11.89
CA LEU A 161 22.53 -3.03 -12.55
C LEU A 161 23.68 -2.46 -11.71
N ASP A 162 23.48 -1.27 -11.15
CA ASP A 162 24.50 -0.58 -10.35
C ASP A 162 24.81 -1.32 -9.06
N ASN A 163 23.81 -1.95 -8.44
CA ASN A 163 23.98 -2.75 -7.23
C ASN A 163 24.31 -4.22 -7.51
N LYS A 164 24.34 -4.67 -8.78
CA LYS A 164 24.47 -6.09 -9.15
C LYS A 164 23.42 -6.97 -8.48
N ALA A 165 22.22 -6.44 -8.31
CA ALA A 165 21.12 -7.17 -7.69
C ALA A 165 20.58 -8.27 -8.63
N ASP A 166 20.10 -9.36 -8.04
CA ASP A 166 19.46 -10.45 -8.78
C ASP A 166 18.08 -10.04 -9.32
N LEU A 167 17.38 -9.20 -8.54
CA LEU A 167 16.03 -8.74 -8.81
C LEU A 167 15.84 -7.32 -8.28
N GLY A 168 15.12 -6.51 -9.06
CA GLY A 168 14.54 -5.25 -8.63
C GLY A 168 13.01 -5.33 -8.62
N ILE A 169 12.42 -4.68 -7.63
CA ILE A 169 10.97 -4.54 -7.48
C ILE A 169 10.64 -3.06 -7.41
N ILE A 170 9.71 -2.60 -8.25
CA ILE A 170 9.14 -1.25 -8.18
C ILE A 170 7.64 -1.34 -7.92
N PHE A 171 7.11 -0.45 -7.08
CA PHE A 171 5.70 -0.39 -6.70
C PHE A 171 5.03 0.90 -7.20
N ASP A 172 3.69 0.89 -7.24
CA ASP A 172 2.92 2.15 -7.22
C ASP A 172 2.70 2.67 -5.80
N THR A 173 2.15 3.88 -5.66
CA THR A 173 2.04 4.60 -4.39
C THR A 173 1.37 3.80 -3.28
N ASP A 174 0.28 3.10 -3.60
CA ASP A 174 -0.50 2.30 -2.66
C ASP A 174 -0.11 0.83 -2.62
N VAL A 175 0.90 0.44 -3.40
CA VAL A 175 1.48 -0.90 -3.38
C VAL A 175 0.47 -1.98 -3.77
N ASP A 176 -0.52 -1.63 -4.60
CA ASP A 176 -1.42 -2.63 -5.19
C ASP A 176 -0.91 -3.18 -6.53
N ARG A 177 0.13 -2.55 -7.09
CA ARG A 177 0.84 -3.00 -8.28
C ARG A 177 2.34 -3.01 -8.04
N TYR A 178 2.99 -3.91 -8.77
CA TYR A 178 4.44 -3.97 -8.82
C TYR A 178 4.91 -4.40 -10.20
N GLN A 179 6.15 -4.06 -10.53
CA GLN A 179 6.87 -4.55 -11.69
C GLN A 179 8.23 -5.09 -11.26
N LEU A 180 8.71 -6.07 -12.01
CA LEU A 180 10.00 -6.71 -11.76
C LEU A 180 10.98 -6.40 -12.87
N ALA A 181 12.24 -6.18 -12.49
CA ALA A 181 13.37 -6.05 -13.39
C ALA A 181 14.52 -6.95 -12.90
N GLY A 182 15.10 -7.79 -13.76
CA GLY A 182 16.19 -8.68 -13.35
C GLY A 182 16.70 -9.58 -14.47
N PHE A 183 17.81 -10.27 -14.22
CA PHE A 183 18.45 -11.18 -15.19
C PHE A 183 17.66 -12.49 -15.38
N PHE A 184 16.86 -12.90 -14.39
CA PHE A 184 15.96 -14.04 -14.51
C PHE A 184 14.60 -13.60 -15.04
N LYS A 185 14.33 -13.93 -16.31
CA LYS A 185 12.97 -13.94 -16.86
C LYS A 185 12.11 -14.89 -16.03
N PHE A 186 11.07 -14.33 -15.40
CA PHE A 186 10.03 -15.00 -14.60
C PHE A 186 10.37 -15.30 -13.13
N LEU A 187 10.08 -14.32 -12.27
CA LEU A 187 9.39 -14.59 -11.01
C LEU A 187 7.99 -13.96 -11.15
N THR A 188 6.94 -14.72 -11.42
CA THR A 188 5.58 -14.18 -11.28
C THR A 188 5.30 -14.15 -9.80
N ILE A 189 5.54 -13.02 -9.13
CA ILE A 189 5.44 -13.02 -7.67
C ILE A 189 4.01 -13.23 -7.20
N ASN A 190 2.92 -12.75 -7.81
CA ASN A 190 1.53 -12.93 -7.33
C ASN A 190 1.25 -12.75 -5.79
N MET A 191 2.26 -12.43 -4.97
CA MET A 191 2.27 -12.47 -3.51
C MET A 191 2.32 -11.07 -2.89
N LEU A 192 2.28 -10.02 -3.71
CA LEU A 192 2.51 -8.64 -3.27
C LEU A 192 1.26 -7.76 -3.33
N VAL A 193 0.12 -8.31 -3.73
CA VAL A 193 -1.16 -7.59 -3.74
C VAL A 193 -2.02 -8.14 -2.62
N PHE A 194 -2.16 -7.38 -1.53
CA PHE A 194 -3.12 -7.64 -0.46
C PHE A 194 -3.94 -6.36 -0.20
#